data_AF-A0A532BZR8-F1
#
_entry.id   AF-A0A532BZR8-F1
#
_cell.length_a   1.000
_cell.length_b   1.000
_cell.length_c   1.000
_cell.angle_alpha   90.00
_cell.angle_beta   90.00
_cell.angle_gamma   90.00
#
_symmetry.space_group_name_H-M   'P 1'
#
loop_
_entity.id
_entity.type
_entity.pdbx_description
1 polymer ?
#
loop_
_entity_poly.entity_id
_entity_poly.type
_entity_poly.pdbx_seq_one_letter_code
_entity_poly.pdbx_strand_id
1 'polypeptide(L)'
;MRGLTREQQIFLKVTGAYVAEERPDISFQFVFDGVHQPAIGIGSRVVDVSFHNAERLFQRIFLEGSMGLGEGYSEGLIEVKDEDYKEFLCICVYATSLRILRHLSIFDMMAVVRARAGGYFSKPRENATIDNHYSLSDWFESDDDSNRFFHYWLDRDHCMYSCGTWDPETKTLEESETNKLELYAKRMGIDEGSPLDTLGG
;
A
#
# COMPACT_ATOMS: atom_id res chain seq x y z
N MET A 1 -7.22 -28.81 18.01
CA MET A 1 -6.74 -27.62 17.30
C MET A 1 -7.23 -27.73 15.86
N ARG A 2 -8.04 -26.77 15.38
CA ARG A 2 -8.35 -26.71 13.94
C ARG A 2 -7.03 -26.43 13.20
N GLY A 3 -6.75 -27.20 12.14
CA GLY A 3 -5.61 -26.91 11.28
C GLY A 3 -5.82 -25.58 10.54
N LEU A 4 -4.74 -25.06 9.95
CA LEU A 4 -4.80 -23.85 9.13
C LEU A 4 -5.80 -24.03 7.98
N THR A 5 -6.58 -22.98 7.71
CA THR A 5 -7.44 -22.93 6.53
C THR A 5 -6.62 -22.91 5.25
N ARG A 6 -7.28 -23.14 4.13
CA ARG A 6 -6.63 -23.12 2.83
C ARG A 6 -6.07 -21.73 2.51
N GLU A 7 -6.83 -20.69 2.82
CA GLU A 7 -6.48 -19.30 2.59
C GLU A 7 -5.24 -18.91 3.40
N GLN A 8 -5.19 -19.32 4.68
CA GLN A 8 -4.02 -19.15 5.55
C GLN A 8 -2.79 -19.87 5.00
N GLN A 9 -2.94 -21.11 4.55
CA GLN A 9 -1.84 -21.86 3.94
C GLN A 9 -1.33 -21.21 2.65
N ILE A 10 -2.24 -20.71 1.80
CA ILE A 10 -1.86 -19.98 0.58
C ILE A 10 -1.09 -18.71 0.97
N PHE A 11 -1.57 -17.92 1.92
CA PHE A 11 -0.88 -16.71 2.38
C PHE A 11 0.56 -16.99 2.85
N LEU A 12 0.76 -18.04 3.65
CA LEU A 12 2.10 -18.44 4.10
C LEU A 12 3.00 -18.86 2.93
N LYS A 13 2.48 -19.58 1.93
CA LYS A 13 3.24 -19.92 0.71
C LYS A 13 3.60 -18.69 -0.11
N VAL A 14 2.66 -17.74 -0.24
CA VAL A 14 2.88 -16.46 -0.93
C VAL A 14 3.98 -15.67 -0.26
N THR A 15 3.96 -15.59 1.06
CA THR A 15 5.02 -14.94 1.83
C THR A 15 6.37 -15.63 1.62
N GLY A 16 6.39 -16.97 1.61
CA GLY A 16 7.62 -17.72 1.34
C GLY A 16 8.22 -17.42 -0.04
N ALA A 17 7.37 -17.32 -1.07
CA ALA A 17 7.81 -16.93 -2.42
C ALA A 17 8.34 -15.48 -2.44
N TYR A 18 7.63 -14.54 -1.80
CA TYR A 18 8.05 -13.15 -1.69
C TYR A 18 9.42 -13.01 -1.01
N VAL A 19 9.62 -13.65 0.14
CA VAL A 19 10.90 -13.63 0.86
C VAL A 19 12.02 -14.25 0.03
N ALA A 20 11.75 -15.37 -0.66
CA ALA A 20 12.77 -16.04 -1.46
C ALA A 20 13.19 -15.23 -2.71
N GLU A 21 12.26 -14.53 -3.36
CA GLU A 21 12.51 -13.84 -4.63
C GLU A 21 12.88 -12.37 -4.48
N GLU A 22 12.22 -11.65 -3.57
CA GLU A 22 12.28 -10.19 -3.52
C GLU A 22 13.03 -9.68 -2.27
N ARG A 23 12.93 -10.39 -1.13
CA ARG A 23 13.50 -9.94 0.16
C ARG A 23 14.13 -11.07 0.99
N PRO A 24 15.27 -11.63 0.57
CA PRO A 24 15.96 -12.69 1.31
C PRO A 24 16.61 -12.19 2.62
N ASP A 25 16.71 -10.88 2.79
CA ASP A 25 17.29 -10.19 3.95
C ASP A 25 16.35 -10.15 5.17
N ILE A 26 15.05 -10.42 4.98
CA ILE A 26 14.04 -10.38 6.03
C ILE A 26 13.43 -11.74 6.31
N SER A 27 12.88 -11.89 7.50
CA SER A 27 12.06 -13.01 7.92
C SER A 27 10.72 -12.49 8.44
N PHE A 28 9.65 -13.26 8.25
CA PHE A 28 8.34 -12.94 8.81
C PHE A 28 7.97 -13.92 9.92
N GLN A 29 7.47 -13.38 11.02
CA GLN A 29 6.86 -14.13 12.11
C GLN A 29 5.38 -13.78 12.17
N PHE A 30 4.52 -14.77 11.90
CA PHE A 30 3.08 -14.59 11.96
C PHE A 30 2.49 -15.14 13.24
N VAL A 31 1.45 -14.48 13.75
CA VAL A 31 0.61 -14.96 14.85
C VAL A 31 -0.84 -14.95 14.39
N PHE A 32 -1.50 -16.11 14.42
CA PHE A 32 -2.92 -16.23 14.07
C PHE A 32 -3.71 -16.56 15.33
N ASP A 33 -4.59 -15.66 15.78
CA ASP A 33 -5.43 -15.84 16.97
C ASP A 33 -4.61 -16.24 18.21
N GLY A 34 -3.45 -15.60 18.40
CA GLY A 34 -2.50 -15.90 19.48
C GLY A 34 -1.59 -17.12 19.26
N VAL A 35 -1.69 -17.80 18.11
CA VAL A 35 -0.86 -18.98 17.78
C VAL A 35 0.25 -18.60 16.81
N HIS A 36 1.51 -18.76 17.26
CA HIS A 36 2.68 -18.58 16.41
C HIS A 36 2.71 -19.57 15.26
N GLN A 37 2.94 -19.03 14.06
CA GLN A 37 3.20 -19.81 12.86
C GLN A 37 4.71 -20.02 12.68
N PRO A 38 5.14 -21.01 11.88
CA PRO A 38 6.55 -21.16 11.53
C PRO A 38 7.07 -19.87 10.89
N ALA A 39 8.25 -19.43 11.32
CA ALA A 39 8.93 -18.29 10.72
C ALA A 39 9.23 -18.56 9.24
N ILE A 40 9.07 -17.54 8.40
CA ILE A 40 9.30 -17.62 6.97
C ILE A 40 10.46 -16.71 6.61
N GLY A 41 11.58 -17.32 6.19
CA GLY A 41 12.82 -16.62 5.86
C GLY A 41 14.00 -17.06 6.73
N ILE A 42 15.19 -16.62 6.34
CA ILE A 42 16.44 -16.79 7.10
C ILE A 42 17.16 -15.45 7.32
N GLY A 43 16.48 -14.34 7.01
CA GLY A 43 16.98 -12.99 7.17
C GLY A 43 17.14 -12.61 8.64
N SER A 44 18.08 -11.71 8.92
CA SER A 44 18.42 -11.25 10.27
C SER A 44 17.39 -10.30 10.86
N ARG A 45 16.63 -9.57 10.02
CA ARG A 45 15.52 -8.70 10.43
C ARG A 45 14.22 -9.50 10.43
N VAL A 46 13.53 -9.55 11.57
CA VAL A 46 12.24 -10.23 11.71
C VAL A 46 11.12 -9.21 11.76
N VAL A 47 10.13 -9.38 10.88
CA VAL A 47 8.89 -8.61 10.84
C VAL A 47 7.78 -9.41 11.51
N ASP A 48 7.21 -8.88 12.58
CA ASP A 48 6.12 -9.50 13.33
C ASP A 48 4.76 -8.98 12.81
N VAL A 49 3.86 -9.90 12.47
CA VAL A 49 2.48 -9.55 12.06
C VAL A 49 1.48 -10.47 12.77
N SER A 50 0.51 -9.88 13.44
CA SER A 50 -0.55 -10.59 14.14
C SER A 50 -1.88 -10.44 13.42
N PHE A 51 -2.64 -11.53 13.34
CA PHE A 51 -3.98 -11.58 12.76
C PHE A 51 -4.97 -12.05 13.82
N HIS A 52 -6.02 -11.28 14.01
CA HIS A 52 -7.15 -11.60 14.89
C HIS A 52 -8.36 -12.02 14.07
N ASN A 53 -9.14 -12.95 14.59
CA ASN A 53 -10.21 -13.62 13.87
C ASN A 53 -9.73 -14.16 12.51
N ALA A 54 -8.57 -14.82 12.52
CA ALA A 54 -7.77 -15.04 11.31
C ALA A 54 -8.55 -15.84 10.25
N GLU A 55 -9.28 -16.89 10.64
CA GLU A 55 -10.09 -17.68 9.69
C GLU A 55 -11.06 -16.80 8.88
N ARG A 56 -11.83 -15.95 9.56
CA ARG A 56 -12.81 -15.06 8.90
C ARG A 56 -12.13 -13.95 8.11
N LEU A 57 -11.05 -13.39 8.65
CA LEU A 57 -10.30 -12.33 8.00
C LEU A 57 -9.68 -12.81 6.68
N PHE A 58 -9.04 -13.98 6.67
CA PHE A 58 -8.47 -14.53 5.44
C PHE A 58 -9.54 -14.87 4.40
N GLN A 59 -10.72 -15.36 4.81
CA GLN A 59 -11.86 -15.54 3.90
C GLN A 59 -12.29 -14.20 3.28
N ARG A 60 -12.40 -13.14 4.10
CA ARG A 60 -12.73 -11.78 3.65
C ARG A 60 -11.69 -11.24 2.67
N ILE A 61 -10.40 -11.34 2.98
CA ILE A 61 -9.32 -10.90 2.09
C ILE A 61 -9.36 -11.64 0.74
N PHE A 62 -9.63 -12.94 0.74
CA PHE A 62 -9.74 -13.70 -0.51
C PHE A 62 -11.00 -13.37 -1.31
N LEU A 63 -12.08 -12.94 -0.66
CA LEU A 63 -13.33 -12.58 -1.31
C LEU A 63 -13.34 -11.13 -1.83
N GLU A 64 -12.90 -10.19 -0.99
CA GLU A 64 -13.00 -8.74 -1.20
C GLU A 64 -11.68 -8.10 -1.65
N GLY A 65 -10.59 -8.87 -1.66
CA GLY A 65 -9.28 -8.42 -2.13
C GLY A 65 -8.68 -7.31 -1.27
N SER A 66 -8.25 -6.22 -1.91
CA SER A 66 -7.62 -5.08 -1.22
C SER A 66 -8.57 -4.36 -0.27
N MET A 67 -9.88 -4.37 -0.53
CA MET A 67 -10.87 -3.76 0.35
C MET A 67 -10.94 -4.51 1.69
N GLY A 68 -11.13 -5.83 1.64
CA GLY A 68 -11.17 -6.66 2.85
C GLY A 68 -9.87 -6.63 3.65
N LEU A 69 -8.72 -6.44 2.97
CA LEU A 69 -7.42 -6.20 3.63
C LEU A 69 -7.39 -4.86 4.36
N GLY A 70 -7.76 -3.76 3.68
CA GLY A 70 -7.73 -2.41 4.24
C GLY A 70 -8.74 -2.21 5.37
N GLU A 71 -9.95 -2.73 5.22
CA GLU A 71 -10.98 -2.73 6.26
C GLU A 71 -10.53 -3.59 7.46
N GLY A 72 -9.96 -4.77 7.21
CA GLY A 72 -9.42 -5.63 8.28
C GLY A 72 -8.31 -4.96 9.09
N TYR A 73 -7.41 -4.21 8.44
CA TYR A 73 -6.40 -3.41 9.14
C TYR A 73 -7.04 -2.27 9.94
N SER A 74 -7.97 -1.53 9.33
CA SER A 74 -8.67 -0.40 9.99
C SER A 74 -9.52 -0.84 11.19
N GLU A 75 -10.06 -2.05 11.15
CA GLU A 75 -10.80 -2.69 12.25
C GLU A 75 -9.88 -3.24 13.37
N GLY A 76 -8.55 -3.18 13.20
CA GLY A 76 -7.58 -3.72 14.14
C GLY A 76 -7.48 -5.25 14.12
N LEU A 77 -7.93 -5.91 13.05
CA LEU A 77 -7.79 -7.37 12.89
C LEU A 77 -6.40 -7.76 12.38
N ILE A 78 -5.61 -6.79 11.92
CA ILE A 78 -4.22 -6.96 11.48
C ILE A 78 -3.38 -5.98 12.27
N GLU A 79 -2.37 -6.49 12.98
CA GLU A 79 -1.43 -5.68 13.75
C GLU A 79 -0.01 -5.92 13.24
N VAL A 80 0.69 -4.83 12.96
CA VAL A 80 2.10 -4.80 12.56
C VAL A 80 2.70 -3.49 13.06
N LYS A 81 3.99 -3.50 13.38
CA LYS A 81 4.70 -2.28 13.79
C LYS A 81 4.76 -1.28 12.64
N ASP A 82 4.64 0.01 12.94
CA ASP A 82 4.62 1.07 11.92
C ASP A 82 5.84 1.03 10.99
N GLU A 83 7.03 0.76 11.52
CA GLU A 83 8.28 0.64 10.76
C GLU A 83 8.33 -0.56 9.79
N ASP A 84 7.48 -1.55 10.04
CA ASP A 84 7.40 -2.81 9.30
C ASP A 84 6.15 -2.90 8.42
N TYR A 85 5.20 -1.97 8.56
CA TYR A 85 3.92 -1.98 7.81
C TYR A 85 4.14 -2.05 6.30
N LYS A 86 5.14 -1.34 5.78
CA LYS A 86 5.52 -1.39 4.35
C LYS A 86 5.90 -2.80 3.90
N GLU A 87 6.60 -3.55 4.75
CA GLU A 87 7.10 -4.89 4.42
C GLU A 87 5.93 -5.88 4.36
N PHE A 88 4.98 -5.74 5.29
CA PHE A 88 3.74 -6.48 5.24
C PHE A 88 2.93 -6.16 3.97
N LEU A 89 2.75 -4.88 3.64
CA LEU A 89 2.01 -4.48 2.43
C LEU A 89 2.66 -5.01 1.15
N CYS A 90 4.00 -5.08 1.08
CA CYS A 90 4.69 -5.62 -0.09
C CYS A 90 4.37 -7.10 -0.34
N ILE A 91 4.08 -7.92 0.69
CA ILE A 91 3.57 -9.29 0.49
C ILE A 91 2.25 -9.25 -0.27
N CYS A 92 1.33 -8.38 0.14
CA CYS A 92 0.02 -8.24 -0.48
C CYS A 92 0.13 -7.75 -1.93
N VAL A 93 1.01 -6.78 -2.21
CA VAL A 93 1.31 -6.32 -3.58
C VAL A 93 1.90 -7.45 -4.41
N TYR A 94 2.87 -8.20 -3.89
CA TYR A 94 3.44 -9.36 -4.57
C TYR A 94 2.39 -10.43 -4.87
N ALA A 95 1.44 -10.66 -3.95
CA ALA A 95 0.30 -11.56 -4.16
C ALA A 95 -0.58 -11.16 -5.37
N THR A 96 -0.61 -9.87 -5.75
CA THR A 96 -1.29 -9.34 -6.95
C THR A 96 -0.50 -9.50 -8.26
N SER A 97 0.77 -9.87 -8.20
CA SER A 97 1.57 -10.21 -9.37
C SER A 97 1.23 -11.60 -9.93
N LEU A 98 1.31 -11.80 -11.25
CA LEU A 98 1.19 -13.14 -11.86
C LEU A 98 2.39 -14.05 -11.57
N ARG A 99 3.51 -13.49 -11.10
CA ARG A 99 4.73 -14.23 -10.75
C ARG A 99 4.45 -15.31 -9.69
N ILE A 100 3.56 -15.01 -8.74
CA ILE A 100 3.19 -15.93 -7.67
C ILE A 100 2.61 -17.26 -8.17
N LEU A 101 1.96 -17.28 -9.33
CA LEU A 101 1.32 -18.48 -9.87
C LEU A 101 2.34 -19.61 -10.12
N ARG A 102 3.63 -19.28 -10.30
CA ARG A 102 4.72 -20.25 -10.48
C ARG A 102 5.04 -21.04 -9.21
N HIS A 103 4.68 -20.52 -8.03
CA HIS A 103 4.98 -21.11 -6.72
C HIS A 103 3.77 -21.79 -6.09
N LEU A 104 2.62 -21.73 -6.74
CA LEU A 104 1.37 -22.28 -6.25
C LEU A 104 1.02 -23.58 -6.99
N SER A 105 0.43 -24.53 -6.25
CA SER A 105 -0.19 -25.71 -6.84
C SER A 105 -1.31 -25.28 -7.80
N ILE A 106 -1.63 -26.10 -8.81
CA ILE A 106 -2.73 -25.87 -9.77
C ILE A 106 -4.06 -25.59 -9.04
N PHE A 107 -4.32 -26.28 -7.94
CA PHE A 107 -5.51 -26.03 -7.14
C PHE A 107 -5.48 -24.65 -6.50
N ASP A 108 -4.35 -24.25 -5.92
CA ASP A 108 -4.18 -22.95 -5.24
C ASP A 108 -4.18 -21.80 -6.25
N MET A 109 -3.64 -22.04 -7.44
CA MET A 109 -3.75 -21.14 -8.59
C MET A 109 -5.21 -20.83 -8.93
N MET A 110 -6.08 -21.85 -9.00
CA MET A 110 -7.51 -21.65 -9.23
C MET A 110 -8.19 -20.83 -8.13
N ALA A 111 -7.79 -21.02 -6.87
CA ALA A 111 -8.33 -20.25 -5.75
C ALA A 111 -7.93 -18.76 -5.85
N VAL A 112 -6.65 -18.50 -6.15
CA VAL A 112 -6.12 -17.14 -6.31
C VAL A 112 -6.70 -16.44 -7.55
N VAL A 113 -6.89 -17.16 -8.66
CA VAL A 113 -7.55 -16.63 -9.86
C VAL A 113 -9.03 -16.32 -9.59
N ARG A 114 -9.73 -17.17 -8.84
CA ARG A 114 -11.13 -16.91 -8.44
C ARG A 114 -11.25 -15.69 -7.53
N ALA A 115 -10.37 -15.56 -6.55
CA ALA A 115 -10.27 -14.38 -5.69
C ALA A 115 -10.06 -13.10 -6.52
N ARG A 116 -9.18 -13.16 -7.52
CA ARG A 116 -8.99 -12.05 -8.47
C ARG A 116 -10.24 -11.73 -9.31
N ALA A 117 -10.89 -12.75 -9.85
CA ALA A 117 -12.07 -12.59 -10.69
C ALA A 117 -13.29 -12.04 -9.92
N GLY A 118 -13.34 -12.23 -8.59
CA GLY A 118 -14.46 -11.85 -7.74
C GLY A 118 -14.56 -10.38 -7.34
N GLY A 119 -13.58 -9.52 -7.66
CA GLY A 119 -13.65 -8.12 -7.22
C GLY A 119 -12.44 -7.23 -7.49
N TYR A 120 -11.30 -7.76 -7.96
CA TYR A 120 -10.12 -6.92 -8.21
C TYR A 120 -10.25 -5.99 -9.43
N PHE A 121 -11.24 -6.19 -10.31
CA PHE A 121 -11.40 -5.42 -11.56
C PHE A 121 -12.74 -4.69 -11.71
N SER A 122 -13.63 -4.70 -10.71
CA SER A 122 -14.64 -3.65 -10.68
C SER A 122 -13.96 -2.37 -10.22
N LYS A 123 -13.59 -1.52 -11.19
CA LYS A 123 -13.43 -0.09 -10.97
C LYS A 123 -14.53 0.35 -10.00
N PRO A 124 -14.23 0.99 -8.85
CA PRO A 124 -15.16 1.95 -8.32
C PRO A 124 -15.42 2.92 -9.47
N ARG A 125 -16.65 2.93 -9.97
CA ARG A 125 -17.11 4.00 -10.85
C ARG A 125 -17.11 5.26 -9.99
N GLU A 126 -15.98 5.94 -9.93
CA GLU A 126 -15.95 7.30 -9.42
C GLU A 126 -16.44 8.21 -10.53
N ASN A 127 -17.76 8.36 -10.57
CA ASN A 127 -18.35 9.66 -10.81
C ASN A 127 -18.21 10.51 -9.52
N ALA A 128 -17.03 10.49 -8.88
CA ALA A 128 -16.71 11.44 -7.84
C ALA A 128 -16.41 12.74 -8.60
N THR A 129 -17.31 13.71 -8.47
CA THR A 129 -17.06 15.09 -8.85
C THR A 129 -15.69 15.49 -8.28
N ILE A 130 -14.89 16.21 -9.08
CA ILE A 130 -13.53 16.68 -8.72
C ILE A 130 -13.50 17.32 -7.32
N ASP A 131 -14.59 17.97 -6.92
CA ASP A 131 -14.79 18.61 -5.61
C ASP A 131 -14.68 17.67 -4.39
N ASN A 132 -14.97 16.37 -4.54
CA ASN A 132 -14.94 15.42 -3.42
C ASN A 132 -13.60 14.72 -3.23
N HIS A 133 -12.64 14.87 -4.15
CA HIS A 133 -11.42 14.06 -4.17
C HIS A 133 -10.39 14.50 -3.09
N TYR A 134 -10.54 15.71 -2.55
CA TYR A 134 -9.66 16.24 -1.49
C TYR A 134 -10.42 16.94 -0.36
N SER A 135 -11.75 17.00 -0.44
CA SER A 135 -12.52 17.62 0.63
C SER A 135 -12.51 16.73 1.86
N LEU A 136 -11.94 17.26 2.95
CA LEU A 136 -12.04 16.67 4.29
C LEU A 136 -13.13 17.39 5.12
N SER A 137 -14.01 18.17 4.48
CA SER A 137 -15.06 18.96 5.14
C SER A 137 -16.01 18.12 6.00
N ASP A 138 -16.17 16.83 5.68
CA ASP A 138 -17.00 15.91 6.46
C ASP A 138 -16.31 15.43 7.75
N TRP A 139 -14.98 15.60 7.84
CA TRP A 139 -14.14 15.11 8.94
C TRP A 139 -13.73 16.24 9.90
N PHE A 140 -13.83 17.49 9.46
CA PHE A 140 -13.42 18.67 10.22
C PHE A 140 -14.54 19.70 10.32
N GLU A 141 -14.59 20.45 11.41
CA GLU A 141 -15.63 21.47 11.64
C GLU A 141 -15.46 22.71 10.74
N SER A 142 -14.25 22.94 10.22
CA SER A 142 -13.92 24.07 9.35
C SER A 142 -12.89 23.71 8.27
N ASP A 143 -12.90 24.47 7.17
CA ASP A 143 -11.92 24.31 6.09
C ASP A 143 -10.48 24.62 6.54
N ASP A 144 -10.31 25.48 7.55
CA ASP A 144 -8.99 25.82 8.10
C ASP A 144 -8.32 24.59 8.75
N ASP A 145 -9.10 23.79 9.46
CA ASP A 145 -8.64 22.53 10.05
C ASP A 145 -8.27 21.50 8.97
N SER A 146 -9.02 21.47 7.86
CA SER A 146 -8.74 20.60 6.72
C SER A 146 -7.44 20.96 6.00
N ASN A 147 -7.16 22.26 5.80
CA ASN A 147 -5.91 22.71 5.20
C ASN A 147 -4.72 22.47 6.13
N ARG A 148 -4.93 22.70 7.43
CA ARG A 148 -3.92 22.45 8.45
C ARG A 148 -3.52 20.97 8.52
N PHE A 149 -4.46 20.05 8.27
CA PHE A 149 -4.14 18.63 8.14
C PHE A 149 -3.07 18.38 7.07
N PHE A 150 -3.23 18.95 5.87
CA PHE A 150 -2.26 18.80 4.79
C PHE A 150 -0.89 19.44 5.10
N HIS A 151 -0.89 20.62 5.72
CA HIS A 151 0.34 21.31 6.10
C HIS A 151 1.20 20.59 7.14
N TYR A 152 0.68 19.57 7.83
CA TYR A 152 1.49 18.79 8.78
C TYR A 152 2.48 17.83 8.14
N TRP A 153 2.23 17.38 6.91
CA TRP A 153 2.99 16.28 6.29
C TRP A 153 3.36 16.49 4.83
N LEU A 154 2.77 17.48 4.15
CA LEU A 154 3.22 17.90 2.82
C LEU A 154 4.43 18.84 2.91
N ASP A 155 5.05 19.07 1.75
CA ASP A 155 6.13 20.03 1.62
C ASP A 155 5.63 21.45 2.00
N ARG A 156 6.51 22.21 2.65
CA ARG A 156 6.12 23.53 3.20
C ARG A 156 6.08 24.63 2.16
N ASP A 157 6.82 24.47 1.07
CA ASP A 157 7.05 25.54 0.11
C ASP A 157 5.95 25.58 -0.96
N HIS A 158 5.43 24.42 -1.34
CA HIS A 158 4.52 24.25 -2.47
C HIS A 158 3.22 23.48 -2.10
N CYS A 159 3.17 22.82 -0.94
CA CYS A 159 2.05 22.00 -0.47
C CYS A 159 1.59 20.97 -1.52
N MET A 160 2.53 20.32 -2.21
CA MET A 160 2.23 19.46 -3.35
C MET A 160 1.79 18.07 -2.91
N TYR A 161 0.51 17.74 -3.12
CA TYR A 161 0.02 16.38 -2.95
C TYR A 161 0.18 15.54 -4.23
N SER A 162 1.42 15.43 -4.72
CA SER A 162 1.78 14.63 -5.89
C SER A 162 3.20 14.07 -5.75
N CYS A 163 3.67 13.23 -6.66
CA CYS A 163 5.01 12.65 -6.55
C CYS A 163 6.11 13.71 -6.75
N GLY A 164 7.16 13.68 -5.93
CA GLY A 164 8.37 14.50 -6.12
C GLY A 164 9.35 13.90 -7.14
N THR A 165 10.32 14.71 -7.58
CA THR A 165 11.44 14.26 -8.43
C THR A 165 12.71 14.10 -7.58
N TRP A 166 13.12 12.85 -7.37
CA TRP A 166 14.24 12.47 -6.49
C TRP A 166 15.52 12.20 -7.27
N ASP A 167 16.23 13.26 -7.65
CA ASP A 167 17.58 13.15 -8.23
C ASP A 167 18.59 12.66 -7.18
N PRO A 168 19.74 12.06 -7.57
CA PRO A 168 20.69 11.43 -6.64
C PRO A 168 21.16 12.32 -5.47
N GLU A 169 21.21 13.64 -5.67
CA GLU A 169 21.65 14.60 -4.65
C GLU A 169 20.50 15.14 -3.76
N THR A 170 19.25 14.78 -4.07
CA THR A 170 18.04 15.23 -3.36
C THR A 170 17.95 14.56 -1.99
N LYS A 171 17.78 15.36 -0.93
CA LYS A 171 17.78 14.87 0.46
C LYS A 171 16.50 15.19 1.21
N THR A 172 15.69 16.10 0.72
CA THR A 172 14.48 16.58 1.39
C THR A 172 13.25 16.50 0.48
N LEU A 173 12.06 16.48 1.10
CA LEU A 173 10.80 16.51 0.37
C LEU A 173 10.69 17.82 -0.42
N GLU A 174 11.04 18.95 0.21
CA GLU A 174 11.02 20.29 -0.38
C GLU A 174 11.92 20.39 -1.64
N GLU A 175 13.13 19.83 -1.58
CA GLU A 175 14.01 19.76 -2.77
C GLU A 175 13.37 18.90 -3.87
N SER A 176 12.74 17.77 -3.53
CA SER A 176 12.14 16.89 -4.53
C SER A 176 10.95 17.52 -5.27
N GLU A 177 10.17 18.34 -4.57
CA GLU A 177 9.06 19.09 -5.16
C GLU A 177 9.58 20.24 -6.04
N THR A 178 10.63 20.93 -5.60
CA THR A 178 11.31 21.97 -6.38
C THR A 178 11.88 21.41 -7.69
N ASN A 179 12.59 20.28 -7.63
CA ASN A 179 13.15 19.61 -8.82
C ASN A 179 12.07 19.25 -9.85
N LYS A 180 10.87 18.86 -9.39
CA LYS A 180 9.74 18.57 -10.28
C LYS A 180 9.26 19.83 -10.99
N LEU A 181 9.11 20.94 -10.26
CA LEU A 181 8.68 22.21 -10.84
C LEU A 181 9.70 22.73 -11.86
N GLU A 182 11.00 22.62 -11.58
CA GLU A 182 12.07 22.96 -12.53
C GLU A 182 12.01 22.06 -13.78
N LEU A 183 11.80 20.75 -13.61
CA LEU A 183 11.63 19.82 -14.72
C LEU A 183 10.43 20.20 -15.60
N TYR A 184 9.32 20.59 -15.00
CA TYR A 184 8.12 21.05 -15.70
C TYR A 184 8.37 22.35 -16.46
N ALA A 185 8.93 23.36 -15.81
CA ALA A 185 9.29 24.64 -16.43
C ALA A 185 10.21 24.42 -17.64
N LYS A 186 11.25 23.60 -17.49
CA LYS A 186 12.17 23.23 -18.57
C LYS A 186 11.47 22.53 -19.73
N ARG A 187 10.56 21.59 -19.45
CA ARG A 187 9.81 20.87 -20.50
C ARG A 187 8.83 21.77 -21.24
N MET A 188 8.25 22.74 -20.55
CA MET A 188 7.32 23.71 -21.14
C MET A 188 8.04 24.89 -21.81
N GLY A 189 9.36 25.01 -21.64
CA GLY A 189 10.14 26.11 -22.17
C GLY A 189 9.85 27.44 -21.45
N ILE A 190 9.46 27.37 -20.18
CA ILE A 190 9.23 28.55 -19.33
C ILE A 190 10.57 29.07 -18.83
N ASP A 191 10.80 30.36 -19.02
CA ASP A 191 11.95 31.11 -18.56
C ASP A 191 11.51 32.44 -17.91
N GLU A 192 12.48 33.24 -17.43
CA GLU A 192 12.22 34.54 -16.79
C GLU A 192 11.48 35.55 -17.69
N GLY A 193 11.47 35.34 -19.02
CA GLY A 193 10.78 36.18 -20.00
C GLY A 193 9.39 35.69 -20.38
N SER A 194 8.95 34.55 -19.84
CA SER A 194 7.68 33.93 -20.20
C SER A 194 6.48 34.68 -19.59
N PRO A 195 5.34 34.79 -20.29
CA PRO A 195 4.15 35.47 -19.79
C PRO A 195 3.62 34.85 -18.47
N LEU A 196 3.10 35.68 -17.56
CA LEU A 196 2.50 35.23 -16.28
C LEU A 196 1.37 34.21 -16.47
N ASP A 197 0.62 34.27 -17.58
CA ASP A 197 -0.48 33.34 -17.87
C ASP A 197 -0.03 31.88 -18.12
N THR A 198 1.27 31.64 -18.28
CA THR A 198 1.84 30.28 -18.42
C THR A 198 2.09 29.58 -17.08
N LEU A 199 1.89 30.27 -15.96
CA LEU A 199 2.21 29.81 -14.59
C LEU A 199 0.95 29.49 -13.76
N GLY A 200 -0.16 29.12 -14.40
CA GLY A 200 -1.46 28.93 -13.76
C GLY A 200 -1.41 28.10 -12.46
N GLY A 201 -1.82 28.73 -11.36
CA GLY A 201 -2.23 28.10 -10.10
C GLY A 201 -3.74 27.98 -10.02
#